data_AF-A0A944S0R6-F1
#
_entry.id   AF-A0A944S0R6-F1
#
_cell.length_a   1.000
_cell.length_b   1.000
_cell.length_c   1.000
_cell.angle_alpha   90.00
_cell.angle_beta   90.00
_cell.angle_gamma   90.00
#
_symmetry.space_group_name_H-M   'P 1'
#
loop_
_entity.id
_entity.type
_entity.pdbx_description
1 polymer ?
#
loop_
_entity_poly.entity_id
_entity_poly.type
_entity_poly.pdbx_seq_one_letter_code
_entity_poly.pdbx_strand_id
1 'polypeptide(L)'
;MTATATPHHQAPRLLESPPLAVESLFGSAGAGEPHRLICVHADMASDGLHYGEQWVAVTSGSFLVTTHTTQGWELTQTQIDTVLRAHTEVLVGGGRLLIERQDEPTILVAFTSTEAAKFSEVARGVEQLRKQQPFLINGILERIRCQTCGRLLPERDGVCPACIHKWSTMKRITGYISPYRWKAVVLAVASVVTTMAELAPPLITKRIIDDVLVVTDDNPAPLDERIELLGFLVSTLIAFRVVSWGAEWVHGWIVAWLGAQATADIRSQLYRSLEMLSLQFYDKRKVGALMSRVTRDTGRLQDFLVDGLPYLLINGMMIVGILGFLLYMNWQLTIYTLIPVPFILVWSVVFWKRMRRFFTRWGEVWSNLTDRVAEALSGIRVVKAFAQQEREIGTFGVLNRKITDIGVETSVNRTIFFATISFLTGFGVIIVWYFGGQEVLSKQLSLGTLMAFYSYMWMVYGPLEW
;
A
#
# COMPACT_ATOMS: atom_id res chain seq x y z
N MET A 1 -11.97 -15.79 -19.84
CA MET A 1 -12.54 -14.50 -20.28
C MET A 1 -11.43 -13.46 -20.27
N THR A 2 -10.94 -13.23 -21.47
CA THR A 2 -9.89 -12.29 -21.89
C THR A 2 -10.29 -10.86 -21.53
N ALA A 3 -9.68 -10.30 -20.50
CA ALA A 3 -9.68 -8.86 -20.29
C ALA A 3 -8.72 -8.28 -21.34
N THR A 4 -9.26 -7.98 -22.51
CA THR A 4 -8.69 -7.02 -23.44
C THR A 4 -8.46 -5.74 -22.66
N ALA A 5 -7.20 -5.47 -22.32
CA ALA A 5 -6.78 -4.14 -21.96
C ALA A 5 -7.03 -3.29 -23.20
N THR A 6 -8.16 -2.58 -23.21
CA THR A 6 -8.39 -1.50 -24.15
C THR A 6 -7.20 -0.55 -24.04
N PRO A 7 -6.49 -0.25 -25.14
CA PRO A 7 -5.60 0.89 -25.12
C PRO A 7 -6.52 2.08 -24.87
N HIS A 8 -6.43 2.67 -23.68
CA HIS A 8 -6.97 4.01 -23.46
C HIS A 8 -6.21 4.92 -24.45
N HIS A 9 -6.73 5.08 -25.66
CA HIS A 9 -6.41 6.18 -26.55
C HIS A 9 -6.84 7.45 -25.81
N GLN A 10 -5.98 7.92 -24.91
CA GLN A 10 -6.07 9.24 -24.35
C GLN A 10 -5.88 10.20 -25.51
N ALA A 11 -6.81 11.15 -25.68
CA ALA A 11 -6.61 12.28 -26.56
C ALA A 11 -5.22 12.88 -26.27
N PRO A 12 -4.44 13.27 -27.30
CA PRO A 12 -3.15 13.90 -27.08
C PRO A 12 -3.36 15.06 -26.10
N ARG A 13 -2.59 15.08 -25.01
CA ARG A 13 -2.77 16.04 -23.90
C ARG A 13 -2.48 17.49 -24.30
N LEU A 14 -1.99 17.69 -25.52
CA LEU A 14 -1.80 18.99 -26.13
C LEU A 14 -3.02 19.42 -26.96
N LEU A 15 -4.15 18.69 -26.93
CA LEU A 15 -5.44 19.09 -27.50
C LEU A 15 -6.50 19.02 -26.38
N GLU A 16 -6.40 19.92 -25.42
CA GLU A 16 -7.39 20.10 -24.35
C GLU A 16 -8.65 20.78 -24.89
N SER A 17 -9.82 20.45 -24.34
CA SER A 17 -11.10 21.05 -24.77
C SER A 17 -11.36 22.36 -24.03
N PRO A 18 -11.35 23.52 -24.71
CA PRO A 18 -11.59 24.81 -24.07
C PRO A 18 -13.09 25.07 -23.81
N PRO A 19 -13.43 26.06 -22.96
CA PRO A 19 -14.81 26.52 -22.78
C PRO A 19 -15.43 26.99 -24.10
N LEU A 20 -16.76 26.86 -24.23
CA LEU A 20 -17.49 27.24 -25.46
C LEU A 20 -17.21 28.68 -25.93
N ALA A 21 -17.01 29.62 -25.01
CA ALA A 21 -16.68 31.02 -25.33
C ALA A 21 -15.28 31.19 -25.93
N VAL A 22 -14.34 30.33 -25.55
CA VAL A 22 -12.97 30.32 -26.10
C VAL A 22 -12.95 29.57 -27.43
N GLU A 23 -13.72 28.48 -27.55
CA GLU A 23 -13.86 27.71 -28.79
C GLU A 23 -14.47 28.57 -29.91
N SER A 24 -15.45 29.44 -29.61
CA SER A 24 -16.02 30.36 -30.61
C SER A 24 -15.00 31.41 -31.07
N LEU A 25 -14.17 31.93 -30.15
CA LEU A 25 -13.08 32.85 -30.48
C LEU A 25 -12.03 32.18 -31.37
N PHE A 26 -11.59 30.97 -31.01
CA PHE A 26 -10.66 30.20 -31.84
C PHE A 26 -11.26 29.86 -33.21
N GLY A 27 -12.54 29.50 -33.28
CA GLY A 27 -13.25 29.28 -34.53
C GLY A 27 -13.27 30.53 -35.43
N SER A 28 -13.56 31.70 -34.86
CA SER A 28 -13.59 32.98 -35.60
C SER A 28 -12.24 33.39 -36.16
N ALA A 29 -11.14 32.97 -35.53
CA ALA A 29 -9.77 33.27 -35.93
C ALA A 29 -9.11 32.17 -36.80
N GLY A 30 -9.90 31.21 -37.30
CA GLY A 30 -9.43 30.13 -38.19
C GLY A 30 -8.71 28.99 -37.48
N ALA A 31 -8.81 28.90 -36.16
CA ALA A 31 -8.20 27.87 -35.31
C ALA A 31 -9.20 26.83 -34.79
N GLY A 32 -10.34 26.66 -35.46
CA GLY A 32 -11.30 25.59 -35.20
C GLY A 32 -10.77 24.21 -35.63
N GLU A 33 -11.38 23.14 -35.12
CA GLU A 33 -11.08 21.79 -35.60
C GLU A 33 -11.50 21.65 -37.08
N PRO A 34 -10.64 21.10 -37.97
CA PRO A 34 -9.44 20.28 -37.72
C PRO A 34 -8.08 20.99 -37.86
N HIS A 35 -8.03 22.32 -37.97
CA HIS A 35 -6.79 23.07 -38.27
C HIS A 35 -5.89 23.32 -37.06
N ARG A 36 -6.34 22.91 -35.87
CA ARG A 36 -5.65 23.08 -34.59
C ARG A 36 -4.66 21.94 -34.33
N LEU A 37 -3.39 22.29 -34.16
CA LEU A 37 -2.29 21.36 -33.86
C LEU A 37 -2.03 21.23 -32.35
N ILE A 38 -2.21 22.33 -31.61
CA ILE A 38 -2.08 22.40 -30.14
C ILE A 38 -3.23 23.25 -29.59
N CYS A 39 -3.80 22.84 -28.48
CA CYS A 39 -4.74 23.55 -27.62
C CYS A 39 -4.44 23.21 -26.16
N VAL A 40 -4.01 24.18 -25.37
CA VAL A 40 -3.61 23.95 -23.97
C VAL A 40 -4.09 25.05 -23.04
N HIS A 41 -4.44 24.66 -21.82
CA HIS A 41 -4.73 25.57 -20.71
C HIS A 41 -3.47 25.96 -19.93
N ALA A 42 -3.36 27.25 -19.61
CA ALA A 42 -2.43 27.84 -18.64
C ALA A 42 -3.19 28.24 -17.38
N ASP A 43 -2.64 27.89 -16.22
CA ASP A 43 -3.25 28.05 -14.90
C ASP A 43 -2.89 29.34 -14.17
N MET A 44 -2.27 30.29 -14.87
CA MET A 44 -1.93 31.62 -14.36
C MET A 44 -2.58 32.71 -15.20
N ALA A 45 -2.86 33.85 -14.56
CA ALA A 45 -3.31 35.05 -15.24
C ALA A 45 -2.16 35.70 -16.04
N SER A 46 -2.49 36.64 -16.92
CA SER A 46 -1.52 37.36 -17.76
C SER A 46 -0.49 38.18 -16.97
N ASP A 47 -0.79 38.51 -15.71
CA ASP A 47 0.14 39.20 -14.80
C ASP A 47 1.23 38.27 -14.26
N GLY A 48 1.08 36.95 -14.37
CA GLY A 48 1.99 35.94 -13.85
C GLY A 48 2.11 35.92 -12.32
N LEU A 49 1.20 36.58 -11.59
CA LEU A 49 1.20 36.69 -10.14
C LEU A 49 0.02 35.97 -9.50
N HIS A 50 -1.11 35.88 -10.21
CA HIS A 50 -2.33 35.25 -9.70
C HIS A 50 -2.72 34.01 -10.51
N TYR A 51 -3.43 33.10 -9.85
CA TYR A 51 -4.11 32.01 -10.54
C TYR A 51 -5.22 32.58 -11.43
N GLY A 52 -5.24 32.16 -12.69
CA GLY A 52 -6.19 32.62 -13.71
C GLY A 52 -6.27 31.60 -14.83
N GLU A 53 -7.12 31.87 -15.81
CA GLU A 53 -7.28 30.99 -16.98
C GLU A 53 -6.80 31.70 -18.24
N GLN A 54 -5.86 31.07 -18.93
CA GLN A 54 -5.47 31.43 -20.29
C GLN A 54 -5.51 30.18 -21.17
N TRP A 55 -5.88 30.33 -22.44
CA TRP A 55 -5.81 29.23 -23.40
C TRP A 55 -4.89 29.58 -24.55
N VAL A 56 -4.08 28.61 -24.97
CA VAL A 56 -3.15 28.76 -26.09
C VAL A 56 -3.53 27.77 -27.17
N ALA A 57 -3.70 28.26 -28.40
CA ALA A 57 -3.92 27.43 -29.58
C ALA A 57 -2.84 27.69 -30.63
N VAL A 58 -2.37 26.63 -31.29
CA VAL A 58 -1.39 26.71 -32.38
C VAL A 58 -1.93 25.98 -33.59
N THR A 59 -1.93 26.65 -34.74
CA THR A 59 -2.28 26.08 -36.06
C THR A 59 -1.01 25.97 -36.92
N SER A 60 -1.13 25.55 -38.18
CA SER A 60 0.02 25.52 -39.10
C SER A 60 0.58 26.90 -39.44
N GLY A 61 -0.20 27.98 -39.27
CA GLY A 61 0.20 29.34 -39.67
C GLY A 61 0.00 30.42 -38.60
N SER A 62 -0.67 30.11 -37.48
CA SER A 62 -0.97 31.11 -36.44
C SER A 62 -0.79 30.57 -35.02
N PHE A 63 -0.37 31.46 -34.13
CA PHE A 63 -0.31 31.28 -32.69
C PHE A 63 -1.36 32.20 -32.04
N LEU A 64 -2.21 31.64 -31.19
CA LEU A 64 -3.31 32.34 -30.54
C LEU A 64 -3.24 32.15 -29.02
N VAL A 65 -3.50 33.24 -28.29
CA VAL A 65 -3.64 33.21 -26.83
C VAL A 65 -4.92 33.94 -26.45
N THR A 66 -5.74 33.32 -25.61
CA THR A 66 -6.84 34.00 -24.94
C THR A 66 -6.49 34.30 -23.51
N THR A 67 -6.88 35.49 -23.06
CA THR A 67 -6.72 35.92 -21.68
C THR A 67 -8.09 36.24 -21.09
N HIS A 68 -8.38 35.71 -19.91
CA HIS A 68 -9.61 36.04 -19.20
C HIS A 68 -9.46 37.37 -18.45
N THR A 69 -10.14 38.42 -18.92
CA THR A 69 -10.21 39.74 -18.27
C THR A 69 -11.56 39.94 -17.56
N THR A 70 -11.71 41.01 -16.78
CA THR A 70 -12.98 41.33 -16.09
C THR A 70 -14.13 41.64 -17.05
N GLN A 71 -13.86 41.86 -18.34
CA GLN A 71 -14.84 42.16 -19.39
C GLN A 71 -15.11 40.98 -20.33
N GLY A 72 -14.41 39.85 -20.16
CA GLY A 72 -14.59 38.64 -20.97
C GLY A 72 -13.27 38.03 -21.44
N TRP A 73 -13.33 37.22 -22.49
CA TRP A 73 -12.14 36.61 -23.11
C TRP A 73 -11.61 37.50 -24.23
N GLU A 74 -10.35 37.91 -24.12
CA GLU A 74 -9.66 38.67 -25.17
C GLU A 74 -8.71 37.76 -25.94
N LEU A 75 -8.76 37.81 -27.28
CA LEU A 75 -7.93 37.00 -28.17
C LEU A 75 -6.78 37.82 -28.74
N THR A 76 -5.56 37.35 -28.55
CA THR A 76 -4.36 37.85 -29.23
C THR A 76 -3.90 36.82 -30.25
N GLN A 77 -3.78 37.23 -31.51
CA GLN A 77 -3.35 36.36 -32.61
C GLN A 77 -2.03 36.88 -33.21
N THR A 78 -1.17 35.96 -33.63
CA THR A 78 0.08 36.26 -34.32
C THR A 78 0.33 35.21 -35.39
N GLN A 79 0.89 35.62 -36.54
CA GLN A 79 1.29 34.68 -37.58
C GLN A 79 2.63 34.04 -37.24
N ILE A 80 2.79 32.75 -37.52
CA ILE A 80 4.02 32.02 -37.19
C ILE A 80 5.24 32.59 -37.92
N ASP A 81 5.04 33.16 -39.11
CA ASP A 81 6.10 33.78 -39.92
C ASP A 81 6.68 35.05 -39.28
N THR A 82 5.92 35.74 -38.41
CA THR A 82 6.39 36.96 -37.72
C THR A 82 7.00 36.67 -36.34
N VAL A 83 7.02 35.41 -35.91
CA VAL A 83 7.69 34.98 -34.67
C VAL A 83 9.19 34.96 -34.90
N LEU A 84 9.95 35.72 -34.11
CA LEU A 84 11.41 35.69 -34.11
C LEU A 84 11.94 34.48 -33.34
N ARG A 85 11.33 34.22 -32.17
CA ARG A 85 11.76 33.14 -31.26
C ARG A 85 10.64 32.72 -30.33
N ALA A 86 10.47 31.41 -30.13
CA ALA A 86 9.62 30.83 -29.10
C ALA A 86 10.45 30.02 -28.09
N HIS A 87 10.36 30.36 -26.81
CA HIS A 87 11.05 29.62 -25.75
C HIS A 87 10.32 29.72 -24.41
N THR A 88 10.70 28.87 -23.47
CA THR A 88 10.19 28.94 -22.09
C THR A 88 11.31 29.40 -21.16
N GLU A 89 10.95 30.23 -20.18
CA GLU A 89 11.84 30.66 -19.11
C GLU A 89 11.34 30.08 -17.78
N VAL A 90 12.25 29.48 -17.02
CA VAL A 90 11.95 28.86 -15.73
C VAL A 90 12.00 29.91 -14.63
N LEU A 91 10.95 30.00 -13.83
CA LEU A 91 10.81 30.92 -12.71
C LEU A 91 10.66 30.16 -11.39
N VAL A 92 10.68 30.87 -10.27
CA VAL A 92 10.42 30.25 -8.96
C VAL A 92 8.94 29.86 -8.89
N GLY A 93 8.66 28.56 -8.75
CA GLY A 93 7.28 28.03 -8.64
C GLY A 93 6.56 27.79 -9.97
N GLY A 94 7.12 28.25 -11.09
CA GLY A 94 6.48 28.22 -12.40
C GLY A 94 7.41 28.50 -13.57
N GLY A 95 6.83 28.96 -14.67
CA GLY A 95 7.56 29.42 -15.83
C GLY A 95 6.69 30.30 -16.70
N ARG A 96 7.28 30.84 -17.76
CA ARG A 96 6.56 31.61 -18.77
C ARG A 96 6.97 31.20 -20.17
N LEU A 97 6.01 31.11 -21.07
CA LEU A 97 6.22 30.95 -22.50
C LEU A 97 6.36 32.35 -23.10
N LEU A 98 7.46 32.57 -23.82
CA LEU A 98 7.81 33.83 -24.47
C LEU A 98 7.79 33.61 -25.98
N ILE A 99 6.93 34.36 -26.66
CA ILE A 99 6.88 34.43 -28.12
C ILE A 99 7.33 35.83 -28.53
N GLU A 100 8.59 35.94 -28.96
CA GLU A 100 9.18 37.18 -29.47
C GLU A 100 8.68 37.39 -30.90
N ARG A 101 8.17 38.59 -31.18
CA ARG A 101 7.55 38.95 -32.46
C ARG A 101 8.32 40.08 -33.14
N GLN A 102 8.28 40.11 -34.46
CA GLN A 102 8.85 41.20 -35.24
C GLN A 102 7.96 42.46 -35.10
N ASP A 103 8.55 43.56 -34.64
CA ASP A 103 7.92 44.88 -34.52
C ASP A 103 6.62 44.93 -33.66
N GLU A 104 6.39 43.90 -32.83
CA GLU A 104 5.27 43.79 -31.89
C GLU A 104 5.74 43.36 -30.49
N PRO A 105 5.01 43.70 -29.41
CA PRO A 105 5.40 43.31 -28.05
C PRO A 105 5.41 41.79 -27.86
N THR A 106 6.34 41.26 -27.06
CA THR A 106 6.43 39.81 -26.77
C THR A 106 5.15 39.30 -26.10
N ILE A 107 4.59 38.19 -26.58
CA ILE A 107 3.47 37.51 -25.90
C ILE A 107 4.05 36.67 -24.76
N LEU A 108 3.47 36.82 -23.58
CA LEU A 108 3.87 36.13 -22.36
C LEU A 108 2.69 35.33 -21.81
N VAL A 109 2.89 34.03 -21.64
CA VAL A 109 1.92 33.13 -21.01
C VAL A 109 2.57 32.50 -19.79
N ALA A 110 2.10 32.86 -18.60
CA ALA A 110 2.59 32.31 -17.35
C ALA A 110 1.94 30.97 -17.04
N PHE A 111 2.66 30.08 -16.35
CA PHE A 111 2.16 28.77 -15.96
C PHE A 111 2.87 28.25 -14.70
N THR A 112 2.22 27.38 -13.92
CA THR A 112 2.85 26.76 -12.76
C THR A 112 3.84 25.67 -13.15
N SER A 113 4.71 25.27 -12.21
CA SER A 113 5.68 24.19 -12.44
C SER A 113 5.06 22.85 -12.82
N THR A 114 3.77 22.64 -12.52
CA THR A 114 3.02 21.45 -12.93
C THR A 114 2.83 21.39 -14.45
N GLU A 115 2.70 22.54 -15.11
CA GLU A 115 2.43 22.66 -16.54
C GLU A 115 3.68 22.88 -17.40
N ALA A 116 4.87 22.96 -16.77
CA ALA A 116 6.12 23.26 -17.47
C ALA A 116 6.42 22.32 -18.65
N ALA A 117 6.21 21.01 -18.48
CA ALA A 117 6.41 20.04 -19.55
C ALA A 117 5.49 20.28 -20.76
N LYS A 118 4.24 20.71 -20.49
CA LYS A 118 3.26 21.05 -21.52
C LYS A 118 3.76 22.23 -22.35
N PHE A 119 4.10 23.33 -21.69
CA PHE A 119 4.52 24.55 -22.36
C PHE A 119 5.90 24.46 -23.02
N SER A 120 6.81 23.60 -22.55
CA SER A 120 8.04 23.29 -23.27
C SER A 120 7.77 22.61 -24.63
N GLU A 121 6.78 21.72 -24.72
CA GLU A 121 6.38 21.11 -26.00
C GLU A 121 5.67 22.12 -26.91
N VAL A 122 4.89 23.07 -26.34
CA VAL A 122 4.30 24.18 -27.12
C VAL A 122 5.40 25.04 -27.76
N ALA A 123 6.39 25.49 -26.97
CA ALA A 123 7.50 26.27 -27.50
C ALA A 123 8.26 25.52 -28.61
N ARG A 124 8.50 24.22 -28.42
CA ARG A 124 9.15 23.37 -29.43
C ARG A 124 8.32 23.26 -30.70
N GLY A 125 7.00 23.08 -30.58
CA GLY A 125 6.08 23.03 -31.72
C GLY A 125 6.08 24.32 -32.53
N VAL A 126 6.04 25.47 -31.86
CA VAL A 126 6.10 26.79 -32.53
C VAL A 126 7.44 27.00 -33.24
N GLU A 127 8.57 26.67 -32.60
CA GLU A 127 9.90 26.75 -33.26
C GLU A 127 10.02 25.81 -34.46
N GLN A 128 9.45 24.61 -34.41
CA GLN A 128 9.43 23.68 -35.55
C GLN A 128 8.65 24.26 -36.72
N LEU A 129 7.47 24.83 -36.48
CA LEU A 129 6.65 25.45 -37.53
C LEU A 129 7.35 26.67 -38.13
N ARG A 130 7.92 27.53 -37.28
CA ARG A 130 8.70 28.71 -37.71
C ARG A 130 9.89 28.32 -38.61
N LYS A 131 10.58 27.21 -38.29
CA LYS A 131 11.72 26.71 -39.07
C LYS A 131 11.30 25.83 -40.26
N GLN A 132 10.01 25.67 -40.53
CA GLN A 132 9.46 24.77 -41.54
C GLN A 132 9.95 23.31 -41.38
N GLN A 133 10.19 22.90 -40.14
CA GLN A 133 10.58 21.54 -39.79
C GLN A 133 9.35 20.63 -39.63
N PRO A 134 9.48 19.30 -39.78
CA PRO A 134 8.39 18.38 -39.50
C PRO A 134 7.92 18.54 -38.05
N PHE A 135 6.60 18.68 -37.89
CA PHE A 135 5.96 18.88 -36.59
C PHE A 135 5.99 17.59 -35.77
N LEU A 136 6.98 17.47 -34.89
CA LEU A 136 7.27 16.31 -34.07
C LEU A 136 7.31 16.75 -32.61
N ILE A 137 6.12 16.93 -32.03
CA ILE A 137 5.91 17.19 -30.60
C ILE A 137 5.54 15.91 -29.86
N ASN A 138 5.92 15.83 -28.58
CA ASN A 138 5.51 14.70 -27.75
C ASN A 138 4.10 14.94 -27.21
N GLY A 139 3.08 14.41 -27.91
CA GLY A 139 1.67 14.56 -27.54
C GLY A 139 1.26 13.85 -26.24
N ILE A 140 2.15 13.02 -25.67
CA ILE A 140 1.89 12.24 -24.46
C ILE A 140 2.70 12.85 -23.31
N LEU A 141 2.06 13.77 -22.58
CA LEU A 141 2.61 14.35 -21.36
C LEU A 141 2.44 13.38 -20.18
N GLU A 142 3.41 13.40 -19.27
CA GLU A 142 3.46 12.48 -18.13
C GLU A 142 2.34 12.74 -17.11
N ARG A 143 1.72 11.68 -16.58
CA ARG A 143 0.67 11.79 -15.56
C ARG A 143 1.30 11.97 -14.18
N ILE A 144 0.97 13.11 -13.55
CA ILE A 144 1.40 13.44 -12.17
C ILE A 144 0.28 13.14 -11.17
N ARG A 145 -0.99 13.12 -11.61
CA ARG A 145 -2.17 12.86 -10.78
C ARG A 145 -3.02 11.73 -11.34
N CYS A 146 -3.69 11.01 -10.44
CA CYS A 146 -4.65 9.98 -10.81
C CYS A 146 -5.93 10.61 -11.38
N GLN A 147 -6.41 10.09 -12.53
CA GLN A 147 -7.65 10.56 -13.17
C GLN A 147 -8.91 10.22 -12.37
N THR A 148 -8.89 9.15 -11.58
CA THR A 148 -10.06 8.69 -10.81
C THR A 148 -10.20 9.41 -9.47
N CYS A 149 -9.09 9.70 -8.78
CA CYS A 149 -9.13 10.26 -7.41
C CYS A 149 -8.38 11.58 -7.21
N GLY A 150 -7.72 12.13 -8.23
CA GLY A 150 -6.98 13.39 -8.16
C GLY A 150 -5.71 13.39 -7.31
N ARG A 151 -5.38 12.28 -6.62
CA ARG A 151 -4.17 12.15 -5.79
C ARG A 151 -2.91 12.19 -6.64
N LEU A 152 -1.86 12.78 -6.07
CA LEU A 152 -0.50 12.75 -6.61
C LEU A 152 -0.02 11.30 -6.74
N LEU A 153 0.50 10.95 -7.91
CA LEU A 153 1.07 9.64 -8.18
C LEU A 153 2.50 9.58 -7.59
N PRO A 154 2.90 8.45 -6.95
CA PRO A 154 4.25 8.29 -6.43
C PRO A 154 5.32 8.33 -7.51
N GLU A 155 4.96 7.91 -8.72
CA GLU A 155 5.81 7.92 -9.90
C GLU A 155 5.01 8.48 -11.08
N ARG A 156 5.67 9.26 -11.95
CA ARG A 156 5.06 9.81 -13.15
C ARG A 156 4.64 8.68 -14.11
N ASP A 157 3.42 8.76 -14.61
CA ASP A 157 2.72 7.69 -15.34
C ASP A 157 2.53 6.37 -14.56
N GLY A 158 2.75 6.40 -13.25
CA GLY A 158 2.59 5.26 -12.37
C GLY A 158 1.13 4.87 -12.13
N VAL A 159 0.94 3.67 -11.59
CA VAL A 159 -0.37 3.18 -11.16
C VAL A 159 -0.72 3.80 -9.80
N CYS A 160 -1.96 4.25 -9.63
CA CYS A 160 -2.42 4.80 -8.35
C CYS A 160 -2.59 3.68 -7.30
N PRO A 161 -1.88 3.71 -6.16
CA PRO A 161 -2.01 2.68 -5.12
C PRO A 161 -3.39 2.65 -4.45
N ALA A 162 -4.10 3.78 -4.46
CA ALA A 162 -5.42 3.90 -3.82
C ALA A 162 -6.56 3.42 -4.73
N CYS A 163 -6.41 3.56 -6.05
CA CYS A 163 -7.44 3.18 -7.03
C CYS A 163 -7.22 1.80 -7.65
N ILE A 164 -6.12 1.10 -7.31
CA ILE A 164 -5.90 -0.25 -7.81
C ILE A 164 -6.91 -1.23 -7.20
N HIS A 165 -7.53 -2.05 -8.04
CA HIS A 165 -8.43 -3.10 -7.57
C HIS A 165 -7.62 -4.22 -6.91
N LYS A 166 -7.60 -4.27 -5.58
CA LYS A 166 -6.83 -5.26 -4.80
C LYS A 166 -7.07 -6.70 -5.26
N TRP A 167 -8.30 -7.04 -5.63
CA TRP A 167 -8.66 -8.38 -6.09
C TRP A 167 -8.02 -8.76 -7.43
N SER A 168 -7.88 -7.81 -8.37
CA SER A 168 -7.21 -8.10 -9.66
C SER A 168 -5.71 -8.32 -9.47
N THR A 169 -5.09 -7.56 -8.56
CA THR A 169 -3.69 -7.78 -8.14
C THR A 169 -3.52 -9.15 -7.49
N MET A 170 -4.43 -9.53 -6.58
CA MET A 170 -4.39 -10.85 -5.94
C MET A 170 -4.52 -11.97 -6.97
N LYS A 171 -5.46 -11.84 -7.92
CA LYS A 171 -5.63 -12.81 -9.01
C LYS A 171 -4.37 -12.96 -9.86
N ARG A 172 -3.66 -11.86 -10.12
CA ARG A 172 -2.40 -11.89 -10.84
C ARG A 172 -1.30 -12.59 -10.03
N ILE A 173 -1.21 -12.33 -8.72
CA ILE A 173 -0.27 -13.03 -7.83
C ILE A 173 -0.56 -14.54 -7.80
N THR A 174 -1.84 -14.94 -7.70
CA THR A 174 -2.22 -16.36 -7.76
C THR A 174 -1.88 -17.02 -9.09
N GLY A 175 -1.77 -16.24 -10.17
CA GLY A 175 -1.29 -16.72 -11.47
C GLY A 175 0.13 -17.29 -11.43
N TYR A 176 1.01 -16.75 -10.59
CA TYR A 176 2.37 -17.26 -10.40
C TYR A 176 2.42 -18.53 -9.53
N ILE A 177 1.37 -18.80 -8.76
CA ILE A 177 1.24 -20.03 -7.97
C ILE A 177 0.62 -21.16 -8.79
N SER A 178 -0.15 -20.84 -9.84
CA SER A 178 -0.83 -21.80 -10.72
C SER A 178 0.04 -22.94 -11.26
N PRO A 179 1.32 -22.73 -11.66
CA PRO A 179 2.18 -23.82 -12.11
C PRO A 179 2.42 -24.89 -11.02
N TYR A 180 2.33 -24.49 -9.74
CA TYR A 180 2.62 -25.33 -8.59
C TYR A 180 1.36 -25.79 -7.85
N ARG A 181 0.23 -25.90 -8.57
CA ARG A 181 -1.10 -26.23 -8.03
C ARG A 181 -1.14 -27.44 -7.08
N TRP A 182 -0.35 -28.50 -7.34
CA TRP A 182 -0.31 -29.67 -6.46
C TRP A 182 0.24 -29.32 -5.07
N LYS A 183 1.34 -28.57 -5.00
CA LYS A 183 1.91 -28.11 -3.74
C LYS A 183 0.98 -27.13 -3.03
N ALA A 184 0.26 -26.30 -3.76
CA ALA A 184 -0.76 -25.42 -3.18
C ALA A 184 -1.93 -26.22 -2.57
N VAL A 185 -2.35 -27.33 -3.18
CA VAL A 185 -3.36 -28.22 -2.60
C VAL A 185 -2.82 -28.92 -1.35
N VAL A 186 -1.61 -29.47 -1.40
CA VAL A 186 -0.98 -30.08 -0.22
C VAL A 186 -0.84 -29.06 0.92
N LEU A 187 -0.48 -27.81 0.60
CA LEU A 187 -0.43 -26.72 1.56
C LEU A 187 -1.80 -26.44 2.19
N ALA A 188 -2.85 -26.35 1.38
CA ALA A 188 -4.21 -26.13 1.88
C ALA A 188 -4.67 -27.27 2.79
N VAL A 189 -4.43 -28.53 2.40
CA VAL A 189 -4.73 -29.70 3.23
C VAL A 189 -3.91 -29.69 4.52
N ALA A 190 -2.61 -29.42 4.44
CA ALA A 190 -1.76 -29.30 5.63
C ALA A 190 -2.26 -28.21 6.58
N SER A 191 -2.70 -27.06 6.06
CA SER A 191 -3.28 -25.96 6.85
C SER A 191 -4.57 -26.37 7.58
N VAL A 192 -5.43 -27.14 6.91
CA VAL A 192 -6.65 -27.68 7.54
C VAL A 192 -6.29 -28.68 8.63
N VAL A 193 -5.35 -29.59 8.36
CA VAL A 193 -4.90 -30.61 9.31
C VAL A 193 -4.24 -29.98 10.53
N THR A 194 -3.35 -28.99 10.36
CA THR A 194 -2.74 -28.26 11.48
C THR A 194 -3.82 -27.60 12.33
N THR A 195 -4.75 -26.86 11.70
CA THR A 195 -5.81 -26.16 12.42
C THR A 195 -6.71 -27.13 13.21
N MET A 196 -7.11 -28.25 12.61
CA MET A 196 -7.92 -29.25 13.30
C MET A 196 -7.15 -29.93 14.44
N ALA A 197 -5.87 -30.21 14.24
CA ALA A 197 -5.04 -30.86 15.25
C ALA A 197 -4.71 -29.92 16.42
N GLU A 198 -4.64 -28.60 16.19
CA GLU A 198 -4.53 -27.58 17.24
C GLU A 198 -5.84 -27.35 18.01
N LEU A 199 -6.99 -27.60 17.40
CA LEU A 199 -8.29 -27.50 18.06
C LEU A 199 -8.67 -28.73 18.89
N ALA A 200 -8.05 -29.89 18.65
CA ALA A 200 -8.37 -31.14 19.34
C ALA A 200 -8.00 -31.18 20.85
N PRO A 201 -6.85 -30.65 21.31
CA PRO A 201 -6.38 -30.82 22.68
C PRO A 201 -7.38 -30.34 23.75
N PRO A 202 -8.01 -29.16 23.66
CA PRO A 202 -9.00 -28.73 24.66
C PRO A 202 -10.16 -29.72 24.83
N LEU A 203 -10.66 -30.34 23.76
CA LEU A 203 -11.74 -31.33 23.83
C LEU A 203 -11.28 -32.64 24.48
N ILE A 204 -10.06 -33.07 24.19
CA ILE A 204 -9.49 -34.27 24.82
C ILE A 204 -9.24 -33.99 26.30
N THR A 205 -8.73 -32.80 26.65
CA THR A 205 -8.57 -32.38 28.05
C THR A 205 -9.91 -32.31 28.79
N LYS A 206 -10.98 -31.79 28.16
CA LYS A 206 -12.34 -31.90 28.70
C LYS A 206 -12.69 -33.34 29.05
N ARG A 207 -12.46 -34.26 28.12
CA ARG A 207 -12.80 -35.68 28.30
C ARG A 207 -11.98 -36.34 29.40
N ILE A 208 -10.69 -36.00 29.52
CA ILE A 208 -9.85 -36.46 30.64
C ILE A 208 -10.45 -35.99 31.98
N ILE A 209 -10.89 -34.74 32.06
CA ILE A 209 -11.45 -34.21 33.31
C ILE A 209 -12.79 -34.88 33.64
N ASP A 210 -13.72 -34.90 32.69
CA ASP A 210 -15.09 -35.36 32.92
C ASP A 210 -15.19 -36.89 33.09
N ASP A 211 -14.48 -37.67 32.26
CA ASP A 211 -14.65 -39.13 32.22
C ASP A 211 -13.66 -39.88 33.13
N VAL A 212 -12.50 -39.29 33.45
CA VAL A 212 -11.42 -39.95 34.20
C VAL A 212 -11.25 -39.37 35.61
N LEU A 213 -11.07 -38.05 35.72
CA LEU A 213 -10.61 -37.39 36.95
C LEU A 213 -11.74 -37.05 37.93
N VAL A 214 -12.92 -36.69 37.43
CA VAL A 214 -14.09 -36.43 38.27
C VAL A 214 -14.80 -37.75 38.58
N VAL A 215 -14.99 -38.05 39.87
CA VAL A 215 -15.79 -39.19 40.32
C VAL A 215 -17.18 -38.67 40.64
N THR A 216 -18.16 -39.07 39.84
CA THR A 216 -19.59 -38.79 40.04
C THR A 216 -20.33 -40.09 40.28
N ASP A 217 -21.48 -40.03 40.97
CA ASP A 217 -22.35 -41.20 41.19
C ASP A 217 -22.79 -41.86 39.87
N ASP A 218 -22.84 -41.08 38.78
CA ASP A 218 -23.19 -41.52 37.43
C ASP A 218 -22.06 -42.21 36.65
N ASN A 219 -20.81 -42.18 37.15
CA ASN A 219 -19.66 -42.82 36.51
C ASN A 219 -18.87 -43.67 37.53
N PRO A 220 -19.37 -44.83 37.95
CA PRO A 220 -18.76 -45.65 39.01
C PRO A 220 -17.56 -46.49 38.51
N ALA A 221 -17.02 -46.19 37.33
CA ALA A 221 -16.00 -47.02 36.68
C ALA A 221 -14.83 -47.34 37.64
N PRO A 222 -14.42 -48.62 37.76
CA PRO A 222 -13.32 -49.04 38.62
C PRO A 222 -12.00 -48.36 38.22
N LEU A 223 -11.09 -48.22 39.19
CA LEU A 223 -9.84 -47.47 39.05
C LEU A 223 -9.00 -47.94 37.85
N ASP A 224 -8.97 -49.24 37.60
CA ASP A 224 -8.16 -49.85 36.53
C ASP A 224 -8.65 -49.43 35.13
N GLU A 225 -9.97 -49.43 34.90
CA GLU A 225 -10.55 -48.97 33.63
C GLU A 225 -10.30 -47.47 33.39
N ARG A 226 -10.30 -46.66 34.46
CA ARG A 226 -9.99 -45.23 34.37
C ARG A 226 -8.54 -44.97 33.99
N ILE A 227 -7.61 -45.75 34.55
CA ILE A 227 -6.17 -45.65 34.22
C ILE A 227 -5.94 -46.06 32.76
N GLU A 228 -6.63 -47.09 32.27
CA GLU A 228 -6.57 -47.49 30.87
C GLU A 228 -7.12 -46.39 29.93
N LEU A 229 -8.28 -45.83 30.24
CA LEU A 229 -8.87 -44.72 29.48
C LEU A 229 -7.96 -43.49 29.49
N LEU A 230 -7.34 -43.16 30.63
CA LEU A 230 -6.35 -42.09 30.72
C LEU A 230 -5.17 -42.34 29.79
N GLY A 231 -4.62 -43.56 29.79
CA GLY A 231 -3.53 -43.96 28.90
C GLY A 231 -3.91 -43.81 27.43
N PHE A 232 -5.14 -44.16 27.06
CA PHE A 232 -5.66 -43.97 25.71
C PHE A 232 -5.81 -42.49 25.33
N LEU A 233 -6.38 -41.65 26.21
CA LEU A 233 -6.56 -40.22 25.93
C LEU A 233 -5.23 -39.45 25.87
N VAL A 234 -4.28 -39.78 26.75
CA VAL A 234 -2.93 -39.18 26.75
C VAL A 234 -2.14 -39.62 25.53
N SER A 235 -2.19 -40.90 25.16
CA SER A 235 -1.55 -41.37 23.91
C SER A 235 -2.19 -40.73 22.67
N THR A 236 -3.50 -40.50 22.68
CA THR A 236 -4.20 -39.73 21.65
C THR A 236 -3.69 -38.29 21.58
N LEU A 237 -3.53 -37.59 22.72
CA LEU A 237 -2.92 -36.24 22.74
C LEU A 237 -1.51 -36.23 22.14
N ILE A 238 -0.68 -37.21 22.49
CA ILE A 238 0.68 -37.35 21.94
C ILE A 238 0.60 -37.57 20.42
N ALA A 239 -0.30 -38.43 19.95
CA ALA A 239 -0.50 -38.68 18.53
C ALA A 239 -0.91 -37.39 17.78
N PHE A 240 -1.89 -36.63 18.30
CA PHE A 240 -2.28 -35.34 17.74
C PHE A 240 -1.12 -34.33 17.74
N ARG A 241 -0.29 -34.30 18.79
CA ARG A 241 0.87 -33.41 18.85
C ARG A 241 1.93 -33.76 17.80
N VAL A 242 2.20 -35.05 17.58
CA VAL A 242 3.12 -35.54 16.54
C VAL A 242 2.57 -35.23 15.15
N VAL A 243 1.27 -35.44 14.92
CA VAL A 243 0.60 -35.07 13.66
C VAL A 243 0.69 -33.57 13.41
N SER A 244 0.41 -32.75 14.42
CA SER A 244 0.52 -31.28 14.33
C SER A 244 1.93 -30.86 13.96
N TRP A 245 2.94 -31.39 14.66
CA TRP A 245 4.35 -31.10 14.37
C TRP A 245 4.75 -31.48 12.93
N GLY A 246 4.34 -32.66 12.46
CA GLY A 246 4.61 -33.09 11.09
C GLY A 246 3.91 -32.20 10.05
N ALA A 247 2.65 -31.83 10.31
CA ALA A 247 1.86 -30.97 9.44
C ALA A 247 2.40 -29.53 9.42
N GLU A 248 2.81 -28.97 10.56
CA GLU A 248 3.49 -27.67 10.69
C GLU A 248 4.81 -27.66 9.89
N TRP A 249 5.60 -28.73 9.99
CA TRP A 249 6.86 -28.85 9.26
C TRP A 249 6.64 -28.92 7.74
N VAL A 250 5.69 -29.76 7.28
CA VAL A 250 5.31 -29.84 5.86
C VAL A 250 4.77 -28.50 5.37
N HIS A 251 3.90 -27.86 6.15
CA HIS A 251 3.34 -26.55 5.86
C HIS A 251 4.46 -25.52 5.67
N GLY A 252 5.34 -25.35 6.66
CA GLY A 252 6.45 -24.40 6.61
C GLY A 252 7.39 -24.63 5.43
N TRP A 253 7.73 -25.89 5.14
CA TRP A 253 8.56 -26.23 3.99
C TRP A 253 7.90 -25.87 2.65
N ILE A 254 6.62 -26.23 2.47
CA ILE A 254 5.89 -25.94 1.22
C ILE A 254 5.70 -24.44 1.03
N VAL A 255 5.36 -23.70 2.08
CA VAL A 255 5.22 -22.24 2.06
C VAL A 255 6.53 -21.58 1.64
N ALA A 256 7.64 -21.92 2.30
CA ALA A 256 8.95 -21.36 1.98
C ALA A 256 9.34 -21.66 0.52
N TRP A 257 9.12 -22.89 0.07
CA TRP A 257 9.42 -23.30 -1.29
C TRP A 257 8.55 -22.58 -2.33
N LEU A 258 7.23 -22.52 -2.12
CA LEU A 258 6.29 -21.85 -3.03
C LEU A 258 6.55 -20.35 -3.09
N GLY A 259 6.77 -19.71 -1.95
CA GLY A 259 7.07 -18.28 -1.88
C GLY A 259 8.37 -17.94 -2.61
N ALA A 260 9.43 -18.74 -2.41
CA ALA A 260 10.69 -18.56 -3.12
C ALA A 260 10.54 -18.74 -4.63
N GLN A 261 9.86 -19.81 -5.08
CA GLN A 261 9.71 -20.11 -6.49
C GLN A 261 8.82 -19.09 -7.22
N ALA A 262 7.67 -18.72 -6.62
CA ALA A 262 6.81 -17.67 -7.18
C ALA A 262 7.55 -16.33 -7.29
N THR A 263 8.37 -16.00 -6.28
CA THR A 263 9.20 -14.78 -6.31
C THR A 263 10.28 -14.84 -7.38
N ALA A 264 10.93 -15.99 -7.57
CA ALA A 264 11.90 -16.19 -8.63
C ALA A 264 11.27 -15.98 -10.02
N ASP A 265 10.07 -16.53 -10.26
CA ASP A 265 9.33 -16.36 -11.51
C ASP A 265 8.96 -14.89 -11.75
N ILE A 266 8.53 -14.18 -10.71
CA ILE A 266 8.24 -12.74 -10.77
C ILE A 266 9.50 -11.92 -11.07
N ARG A 267 10.62 -12.22 -10.41
CA ARG A 267 11.91 -11.55 -10.66
C ARG A 267 12.39 -11.76 -12.09
N SER A 268 12.30 -13.00 -12.58
CA SER A 268 12.67 -13.36 -13.96
C SER A 268 11.82 -12.61 -14.99
N GLN A 269 10.49 -12.58 -14.79
CA GLN A 269 9.61 -11.84 -15.70
C GLN A 269 9.86 -10.33 -15.65
N LEU A 270 10.05 -9.77 -14.46
CA LEU A 270 10.31 -8.34 -14.29
C LEU A 270 11.65 -7.95 -14.92
N TYR A 271 12.69 -8.76 -14.73
CA TYR A 271 14.00 -8.55 -15.36
C TYR A 271 13.90 -8.61 -16.89
N ARG A 272 13.22 -9.63 -17.44
CA ARG A 272 12.97 -9.73 -18.88
C ARG A 272 12.21 -8.53 -19.42
N SER A 273 11.20 -8.05 -18.71
CA SER A 273 10.46 -6.85 -19.09
C SER A 273 11.32 -5.59 -19.06
N LEU A 274 12.24 -5.44 -18.10
CA LEU A 274 13.18 -4.33 -18.07
C LEU A 274 14.06 -4.34 -19.32
N GLU A 275 14.71 -5.45 -19.64
CA GLU A 275 15.59 -5.59 -20.81
C GLU A 275 14.92 -5.25 -22.17
N MET A 276 13.59 -5.37 -22.26
CA MET A 276 12.83 -5.07 -23.49
C MET A 276 12.29 -3.63 -23.57
N LEU A 277 12.50 -2.78 -22.54
CA LEU A 277 12.03 -1.39 -22.54
C LEU A 277 12.95 -0.48 -23.37
N SER A 278 12.37 0.60 -23.91
CA SER A 278 13.11 1.60 -24.70
C SER A 278 14.09 2.43 -23.84
N LEU A 279 15.15 2.96 -24.46
CA LEU A 279 16.13 3.84 -23.79
C LEU A 279 15.48 5.04 -23.09
N GLN A 280 14.43 5.62 -23.68
CA GLN A 280 13.69 6.74 -23.10
C GLN A 280 13.10 6.42 -21.71
N PHE A 281 12.80 5.14 -21.41
CA PHE A 281 12.36 4.72 -20.08
C PHE A 281 13.46 4.90 -19.02
N TYR A 282 14.71 4.66 -19.42
CA TYR A 282 15.90 4.69 -18.56
C TYR A 282 16.43 6.10 -18.31
N ASP A 283 16.34 7.00 -19.30
CA ASP A 283 16.73 8.41 -19.14
C ASP A 283 15.95 9.11 -18.01
N LYS A 284 14.75 8.60 -17.70
CA LYS A 284 13.82 9.17 -16.72
C LYS A 284 13.91 8.53 -15.33
N ARG A 285 14.71 7.47 -15.15
CA ARG A 285 14.71 6.67 -13.92
C ARG A 285 16.11 6.33 -13.44
N LYS A 286 16.36 6.56 -12.15
CA LYS A 286 17.63 6.18 -11.50
C LYS A 286 17.77 4.65 -11.51
N VAL A 287 18.94 4.15 -11.92
CA VAL A 287 19.26 2.70 -11.92
C VAL A 287 19.00 2.06 -10.55
N GLY A 288 19.35 2.74 -9.46
CA GLY A 288 19.10 2.25 -8.09
C GLY A 288 17.61 2.02 -7.77
N ALA A 289 16.71 2.83 -8.34
CA ALA A 289 15.27 2.66 -8.15
C ALA A 289 14.77 1.40 -8.88
N LEU A 290 15.30 1.11 -10.07
CA LEU A 290 14.98 -0.12 -10.81
C LEU A 290 15.52 -1.36 -10.11
N MET A 291 16.77 -1.30 -9.61
CA MET A 291 17.37 -2.36 -8.80
C MET A 291 16.55 -2.66 -7.54
N SER A 292 16.07 -1.63 -6.84
CA SER A 292 15.20 -1.81 -5.67
C SER A 292 13.88 -2.49 -6.01
N ARG A 293 13.30 -2.27 -7.21
CA ARG A 293 12.08 -2.99 -7.64
C ARG A 293 12.33 -4.47 -7.83
N VAL A 294 13.43 -4.81 -8.49
CA VAL A 294 13.81 -6.20 -8.75
C VAL A 294 14.12 -6.94 -7.45
N THR A 295 14.79 -6.29 -6.50
CA THR A 295 15.31 -6.94 -5.28
C THR A 295 14.39 -6.77 -4.09
N ARG A 296 14.20 -5.53 -3.63
CA ARG A 296 13.52 -5.20 -2.39
C ARG A 296 12.01 -5.34 -2.49
N ASP A 297 11.39 -4.90 -3.59
CA ASP A 297 9.94 -4.97 -3.73
C ASP A 297 9.46 -6.40 -3.97
N THR A 298 10.17 -7.18 -4.77
CA THR A 298 9.91 -8.62 -4.89
C THR A 298 10.22 -9.38 -3.60
N GLY A 299 11.22 -8.95 -2.82
CA GLY A 299 11.49 -9.47 -1.49
C GLY A 299 10.32 -9.26 -0.53
N ARG A 300 9.75 -8.05 -0.48
CA ARG A 300 8.54 -7.81 0.32
C ARG A 300 7.35 -8.65 -0.13
N LEU A 301 7.24 -8.92 -1.44
CA LEU A 301 6.21 -9.82 -1.96
C LEU A 301 6.46 -11.26 -1.50
N GLN A 302 7.71 -11.71 -1.46
CA GLN A 302 8.08 -12.99 -0.87
C GLN A 302 7.67 -13.08 0.59
N ASP A 303 8.01 -12.07 1.41
CA ASP A 303 7.63 -12.02 2.83
C ASP A 303 6.10 -12.07 2.99
N PHE A 304 5.36 -11.38 2.12
CA PHE A 304 3.89 -11.45 2.12
C PHE A 304 3.36 -12.84 1.74
N LEU A 305 3.99 -13.54 0.81
CA LEU A 305 3.57 -14.89 0.39
C LEU A 305 3.97 -15.98 1.38
N VAL A 306 5.10 -15.81 2.07
CA VAL A 306 5.65 -16.79 3.03
C VAL A 306 5.03 -16.59 4.41
N ASP A 307 4.96 -15.35 4.89
CA ASP A 307 4.50 -15.08 6.26
C ASP A 307 3.07 -14.53 6.27
N GLY A 308 2.82 -13.47 5.47
CA GLY A 308 1.58 -12.70 5.57
C GLY A 308 0.31 -13.48 5.19
N LEU A 309 0.31 -14.10 4.00
CA LEU A 309 -0.85 -14.82 3.48
C LEU A 309 -1.18 -16.08 4.29
N PRO A 310 -0.23 -16.98 4.60
CA PRO A 310 -0.51 -18.16 5.43
C PRO A 310 -0.97 -17.77 6.84
N TYR A 311 -0.37 -16.74 7.45
CA TYR A 311 -0.80 -16.23 8.75
C TYR A 311 -2.28 -15.83 8.74
N LEU A 312 -2.73 -15.07 7.72
CA LEU A 312 -4.13 -14.67 7.60
C LEU A 312 -5.08 -15.85 7.40
N LEU A 313 -4.68 -16.85 6.62
CA LEU A 313 -5.50 -18.03 6.34
C LEU A 313 -5.62 -18.94 7.57
N ILE A 314 -4.50 -19.27 8.23
CA ILE A 314 -4.49 -20.13 9.41
C ILE A 314 -5.23 -19.47 10.56
N ASN A 315 -4.88 -18.24 10.94
CA ASN A 315 -5.55 -17.57 12.05
C ASN A 315 -7.03 -17.31 11.75
N GLY A 316 -7.39 -16.99 10.50
CA GLY A 316 -8.78 -16.87 10.09
C GLY A 316 -9.56 -18.18 10.27
N MET A 317 -8.98 -19.30 9.81
CA MET A 317 -9.60 -20.63 9.97
C MET A 317 -9.67 -21.06 11.44
N MET A 318 -8.62 -20.77 12.22
CA MET A 318 -8.57 -21.04 13.65
C MET A 318 -9.64 -20.27 14.41
N ILE A 319 -9.78 -18.95 14.19
CA ILE A 319 -10.83 -18.14 14.81
C ILE A 319 -12.22 -18.71 14.49
N VAL A 320 -12.50 -19.03 13.23
CA VAL A 320 -13.78 -19.63 12.83
C VAL A 320 -14.02 -20.97 13.52
N GLY A 321 -12.98 -21.82 13.58
CA GLY A 321 -13.03 -23.11 14.25
C GLY A 321 -13.30 -22.99 15.74
N ILE A 322 -12.56 -22.14 16.46
CA ILE A 322 -12.74 -21.94 17.91
C ILE A 322 -14.13 -21.39 18.20
N LEU A 323 -14.59 -20.36 17.47
CA LEU A 323 -15.93 -19.80 17.67
C LEU A 323 -17.02 -20.85 17.43
N GLY A 324 -16.84 -21.71 16.41
CA GLY A 324 -17.74 -22.84 16.16
C GLY A 324 -17.81 -23.81 17.35
N PHE A 325 -16.65 -24.20 17.91
CA PHE A 325 -16.59 -25.08 19.09
C PHE A 325 -17.17 -24.43 20.35
N LEU A 326 -16.83 -23.17 20.63
CA LEU A 326 -17.37 -22.43 21.77
C LEU A 326 -18.90 -22.33 21.70
N LEU A 327 -19.45 -21.92 20.56
CA LEU A 327 -20.90 -21.83 20.35
C LEU A 327 -21.60 -23.17 20.48
N TYR A 328 -20.98 -24.24 19.98
CA TYR A 328 -21.51 -25.60 20.11
C TYR A 328 -21.55 -26.08 21.58
N MET A 329 -20.54 -25.72 22.38
CA MET A 329 -20.45 -26.14 23.77
C MET A 329 -21.40 -25.34 24.68
N ASN A 330 -21.38 -24.01 24.59
CA ASN A 330 -22.31 -23.15 25.31
C ASN A 330 -22.35 -21.74 24.69
N TRP A 331 -23.48 -21.37 24.09
CA TRP A 331 -23.62 -20.08 23.44
C TRP A 331 -23.65 -18.89 24.42
N GLN A 332 -24.16 -19.06 25.65
CA GLN A 332 -24.22 -17.99 26.66
C GLN A 332 -22.83 -17.65 27.17
N LEU A 333 -22.06 -18.68 27.55
CA LEU A 333 -20.68 -18.53 27.99
C LEU A 333 -19.79 -17.98 26.86
N THR A 334 -20.08 -18.33 25.60
CA THR A 334 -19.40 -17.76 24.43
C THR A 334 -19.65 -16.26 24.28
N ILE A 335 -20.88 -15.78 24.51
CA ILE A 335 -21.14 -14.34 24.47
C ILE A 335 -20.33 -13.63 25.55
N TYR A 336 -20.25 -14.22 26.75
CA TYR A 336 -19.46 -13.67 27.85
C TYR A 336 -17.95 -13.62 27.53
N THR A 337 -17.38 -14.66 26.90
CA THR A 337 -15.97 -14.66 26.47
C THR A 337 -15.70 -13.62 25.38
N LEU A 338 -16.71 -13.27 24.58
CA LEU A 338 -16.59 -12.29 23.50
C LEU A 338 -16.77 -10.84 23.96
N ILE A 339 -17.21 -10.58 25.18
CA ILE A 339 -17.42 -9.20 25.69
C ILE A 339 -16.18 -8.31 25.53
N PRO A 340 -14.94 -8.75 25.85
CA PRO A 340 -13.75 -7.91 25.70
C PRO A 340 -13.35 -7.65 24.24
N VAL A 341 -13.70 -8.54 23.32
CA VAL A 341 -13.28 -8.51 21.90
C VAL A 341 -13.65 -7.19 21.18
N PRO A 342 -14.90 -6.66 21.21
CA PRO A 342 -15.23 -5.40 20.55
C PRO A 342 -14.42 -4.22 21.10
N PHE A 343 -14.11 -4.19 22.40
CA PHE A 343 -13.28 -3.15 23.00
C PHE A 343 -11.84 -3.24 22.49
N ILE A 344 -11.28 -4.46 22.42
CA ILE A 344 -9.97 -4.71 21.83
C ILE A 344 -9.93 -4.25 20.37
N LEU A 345 -10.95 -4.61 19.56
CA LEU A 345 -11.01 -4.20 18.15
C LEU A 345 -11.05 -2.68 17.97
N VAL A 346 -11.90 -1.98 18.75
CA VAL A 346 -11.97 -0.50 18.70
C VAL A 346 -10.63 0.12 19.10
N TRP A 347 -10.02 -0.38 20.18
CA TRP A 347 -8.71 0.08 20.64
C TRP A 347 -7.62 -0.13 19.59
N SER A 348 -7.60 -1.31 18.95
CA SER A 348 -6.70 -1.63 17.83
C SER A 348 -6.85 -0.70 16.65
N VAL A 349 -8.08 -0.34 16.26
CA VAL A 349 -8.31 0.62 15.16
C VAL A 349 -7.77 2.01 15.51
N VAL A 350 -8.03 2.49 16.73
CA VAL A 350 -7.53 3.78 17.21
C VAL A 350 -6.00 3.79 17.26
N PHE A 351 -5.40 2.73 17.81
CA PHE A 351 -3.96 2.55 17.89
C PHE A 351 -3.31 2.55 16.50
N TRP A 352 -3.79 1.73 15.56
CA TRP A 352 -3.24 1.66 14.21
C TRP A 352 -3.34 2.99 13.44
N LYS A 353 -4.43 3.74 13.63
CA LYS A 353 -4.57 5.09 13.04
C LYS A 353 -3.54 6.07 13.60
N ARG A 354 -3.19 5.98 14.88
CA ARG A 354 -2.12 6.78 15.50
C ARG A 354 -0.74 6.32 15.03
N MET A 355 -0.51 5.01 15.02
CA MET A 355 0.75 4.37 14.63
C MET A 355 1.15 4.70 13.20
N ARG A 356 0.19 4.76 12.27
CA ARG A 356 0.45 5.18 10.89
C ARG A 356 1.09 6.57 10.81
N ARG A 357 0.68 7.52 11.67
CA ARG A 357 1.29 8.87 11.71
C ARG A 357 2.71 8.83 12.24
N PHE A 358 2.97 8.01 13.27
CA PHE A 358 4.31 7.80 13.81
C PHE A 358 5.25 7.22 12.75
N PHE A 359 4.82 6.20 12.00
CA PHE A 359 5.64 5.63 10.94
C PHE A 359 5.95 6.63 9.83
N THR A 360 4.99 7.50 9.46
CA THR A 360 5.25 8.57 8.49
C THR A 360 6.31 9.55 9.02
N ARG A 361 6.15 10.03 10.25
CA ARG A 361 7.09 10.98 10.87
C ARG A 361 8.47 10.35 11.08
N TRP A 362 8.52 9.10 11.53
CA TRP A 362 9.75 8.34 11.71
C TRP A 362 10.49 8.16 10.38
N GLY A 363 9.77 7.77 9.32
CA GLY A 363 10.33 7.64 7.98
C GLY A 363 10.90 8.94 7.42
N GLU A 364 10.23 10.07 7.66
CA GLU A 364 10.69 11.40 7.25
C GLU A 364 12.01 11.79 7.96
N VAL A 365 12.07 11.65 9.28
CA VAL A 365 13.30 11.96 10.04
C VAL A 365 14.42 10.99 9.68
N TRP A 366 14.12 9.70 9.47
CA TRP A 366 15.07 8.70 9.03
C TRP A 366 15.65 9.00 7.64
N SER A 367 14.82 9.44 6.69
CA SER A 367 15.28 9.89 5.38
C SER A 367 16.23 11.07 5.52
N ASN A 368 15.85 12.11 6.28
CA ASN A 368 16.68 13.28 6.50
C ASN A 368 18.04 12.93 7.13
N LEU A 369 18.06 12.00 8.09
CA LEU A 369 19.31 11.49 8.67
C LEU A 369 20.16 10.80 7.61
N THR A 370 19.55 9.90 6.83
CA THR A 370 20.26 9.11 5.81
C THR A 370 20.82 10.01 4.70
N ASP A 371 20.02 11.00 4.25
CA ASP A 371 20.43 11.99 3.25
C ASP A 371 21.59 12.84 3.76
N ARG A 372 21.54 13.28 5.04
CA ARG A 372 22.65 14.03 5.65
C ARG A 372 23.93 13.20 5.73
N VAL A 373 23.83 11.92 6.10
CA VAL A 373 24.97 11.00 6.14
C VAL A 373 25.55 10.80 4.74
N ALA A 374 24.70 10.59 3.74
CA ALA A 374 25.14 10.43 2.35
C ALA A 374 25.87 11.67 1.82
N GLU A 375 25.33 12.87 2.09
CA GLU A 375 25.94 14.16 1.73
C GLU A 375 27.30 14.34 2.42
N ALA A 376 27.37 14.12 3.75
CA ALA A 376 28.60 14.28 4.51
C ALA A 376 29.70 13.30 4.09
N LEU A 377 29.34 12.04 3.78
CA LEU A 377 30.30 11.03 3.33
C LEU A 377 30.77 11.29 1.88
N SER A 378 29.86 11.69 0.99
CA SER A 378 30.23 12.08 -0.37
C SER A 378 31.13 13.31 -0.39
N GLY A 379 30.84 14.29 0.48
CA GLY A 379 31.57 15.53 0.67
C GLY A 379 32.70 15.47 1.70
N ILE A 380 33.16 14.29 2.12
CA ILE A 380 34.04 14.14 3.30
C ILE A 380 35.34 14.96 3.19
N ARG A 381 35.87 15.12 1.97
CA ARG A 381 37.06 15.95 1.70
C ARG A 381 36.83 17.41 2.05
N VAL A 382 35.64 17.96 1.76
CA VAL A 382 35.27 19.34 2.09
C VAL A 382 35.14 19.50 3.60
N VAL A 383 34.46 18.56 4.26
CA VAL A 383 34.31 18.58 5.73
C VAL A 383 35.69 18.61 6.41
N LYS A 384 36.63 17.77 5.94
CA LYS A 384 38.01 17.72 6.46
C LYS A 384 38.82 18.99 6.13
N ALA A 385 38.71 19.52 4.92
CA ALA A 385 39.43 20.71 4.50
C ALA A 385 39.04 21.96 5.31
N PHE A 386 37.77 22.07 5.72
CA PHE A 386 37.24 23.18 6.51
C PHE A 386 37.13 22.89 8.02
N ALA A 387 37.69 21.77 8.49
CA ALA A 387 37.64 21.34 9.88
C ALA A 387 36.23 21.32 10.52
N GLN A 388 35.19 20.96 9.74
CA GLN A 388 33.78 21.01 10.17
C GLN A 388 33.27 19.71 10.84
N GLN A 389 34.14 18.79 11.25
CA GLN A 389 33.74 17.48 11.80
C GLN A 389 32.78 17.61 13.00
N GLU A 390 33.08 18.49 13.95
CA GLU A 390 32.25 18.66 15.16
C GLU A 390 30.85 19.17 14.82
N ARG A 391 30.73 20.05 13.82
CA ARG A 391 29.45 20.54 13.32
C ARG A 391 28.62 19.41 12.70
N GLU A 392 29.25 18.54 11.91
CA GLU A 392 28.56 17.38 11.32
C GLU A 392 28.13 16.37 12.40
N ILE A 393 29.00 16.09 13.38
CA ILE A 393 28.67 15.22 14.52
C ILE A 393 27.51 15.81 15.33
N GLY A 394 27.51 17.11 15.59
CA GLY A 394 26.42 17.81 16.28
C GLY A 394 25.10 17.74 15.51
N THR A 395 25.15 17.97 14.19
CA THR A 395 23.97 17.90 13.31
C THR A 395 23.39 16.47 13.27
N PHE A 396 24.25 15.46 13.15
CA PHE A 396 23.86 14.05 13.27
C PHE A 396 23.23 13.79 14.64
N GLY A 397 23.84 14.28 15.72
CA GLY A 397 23.32 14.12 17.09
C GLY A 397 21.91 14.68 17.27
N VAL A 398 21.61 15.84 16.70
CA VAL A 398 20.26 16.44 16.74
C VAL A 398 19.24 15.59 15.99
N LEU A 399 19.56 15.13 14.77
CA LEU A 399 18.66 14.28 13.98
C LEU A 399 18.47 12.90 14.63
N ASN A 400 19.54 12.31 15.15
CA ASN A 400 19.51 11.04 15.85
C ASN A 400 18.66 11.14 17.13
N ARG A 401 18.79 12.22 17.90
CA ARG A 401 17.93 12.47 19.08
C ARG A 401 16.45 12.56 18.71
N LYS A 402 16.10 13.24 17.61
CA LYS A 402 14.71 13.26 17.11
C LYS A 402 14.18 11.86 16.79
N ILE A 403 15.01 11.00 16.20
CA ILE A 403 14.65 9.59 15.95
C ILE A 403 14.44 8.84 17.26
N THR A 404 15.32 9.05 18.24
CA THR A 404 15.19 8.46 19.57
C THR A 404 13.90 8.91 20.26
N ASP A 405 13.59 10.20 20.27
CA ASP A 405 12.39 10.74 20.91
C ASP A 405 11.10 10.14 20.29
N ILE A 406 11.03 10.09 18.96
CA ILE A 406 9.92 9.44 18.24
C ILE A 406 9.87 7.94 18.56
N GLY A 407 11.03 7.27 18.62
CA GLY A 407 11.14 5.85 18.93
C GLY A 407 10.68 5.51 20.34
N VAL A 408 11.01 6.35 21.33
CA VAL A 408 10.55 6.20 22.72
C VAL A 408 9.05 6.46 22.81
N GLU A 409 8.53 7.54 22.21
CA GLU A 409 7.08 7.82 22.19
C GLU A 409 6.30 6.67 21.55
N THR A 410 6.81 6.12 20.45
CA THR A 410 6.22 4.97 19.75
C THR A 410 6.25 3.71 20.62
N SER A 411 7.37 3.45 21.29
CA SER A 411 7.53 2.31 22.20
C SER A 411 6.60 2.39 23.40
N VAL A 412 6.47 3.57 24.03
CA VAL A 412 5.52 3.78 25.13
C VAL A 412 4.09 3.54 24.68
N ASN A 413 3.68 4.08 23.53
CA ASN A 413 2.35 3.84 22.98
C ASN A 413 2.11 2.34 22.68
N ARG A 414 3.11 1.63 22.17
CA ARG A 414 3.06 0.18 21.95
C ARG A 414 2.90 -0.59 23.26
N THR A 415 3.64 -0.21 24.31
CA THR A 415 3.51 -0.82 25.64
C THR A 415 2.13 -0.58 26.24
N ILE A 416 1.60 0.65 26.17
CA ILE A 416 0.24 0.96 26.64
C ILE A 416 -0.79 0.13 25.86
N PHE A 417 -0.62 -0.02 24.55
CA PHE A 417 -1.50 -0.82 23.71
C PHE A 417 -1.59 -2.27 24.19
N PHE A 418 -0.45 -2.96 24.29
CA PHE A 418 -0.43 -4.35 24.75
C PHE A 418 -0.87 -4.49 26.21
N ALA A 419 -0.46 -3.58 27.11
CA ALA A 419 -0.93 -3.58 28.50
C ALA A 419 -2.46 -3.44 28.60
N THR A 420 -3.08 -2.61 27.75
CA THR A 420 -4.54 -2.46 27.71
C THR A 420 -5.22 -3.72 27.17
N ILE A 421 -4.65 -4.37 26.15
CA ILE A 421 -5.18 -5.65 25.65
C ILE A 421 -5.09 -6.71 26.75
N SER A 422 -3.92 -6.90 27.37
CA SER A 422 -3.74 -7.87 28.45
C SER A 422 -4.68 -7.60 29.65
N PHE A 423 -4.95 -6.34 29.96
CA PHE A 423 -5.94 -5.97 30.96
C PHE A 423 -7.36 -6.40 30.56
N LEU A 424 -7.77 -6.11 29.32
CA LEU A 424 -9.09 -6.50 28.79
C LEU A 424 -9.27 -8.02 28.69
N THR A 425 -8.25 -8.75 28.22
CA THR A 425 -8.26 -10.21 28.17
C THR A 425 -8.33 -10.82 29.57
N GLY A 426 -7.65 -10.20 30.56
CA GLY A 426 -7.77 -10.54 31.97
C GLY A 426 -9.20 -10.44 32.53
N PHE A 427 -9.98 -9.42 32.13
CA PHE A 427 -11.41 -9.37 32.48
C PHE A 427 -12.20 -10.52 31.87
N GLY A 428 -11.89 -10.88 30.61
CA GLY A 428 -12.50 -12.04 29.95
C GLY A 428 -12.33 -13.31 30.76
N VAL A 429 -11.10 -13.55 31.26
CA VAL A 429 -10.79 -14.67 32.14
C VAL A 429 -11.65 -14.66 33.41
N ILE A 430 -11.75 -13.51 34.10
CA ILE A 430 -12.53 -13.38 35.34
C ILE A 430 -14.02 -13.65 35.08
N ILE A 431 -14.56 -13.11 33.99
CA ILE A 431 -15.96 -13.31 33.59
C ILE A 431 -16.24 -14.80 33.37
N VAL A 432 -15.38 -15.51 32.64
CA VAL A 432 -15.53 -16.94 32.38
C VAL A 432 -15.47 -17.76 33.65
N TRP A 433 -14.53 -17.47 34.55
CA TRP A 433 -14.45 -18.16 35.84
C TRP A 433 -15.69 -17.94 36.70
N TYR A 434 -16.22 -16.73 36.74
CA TYR A 434 -17.40 -16.41 37.54
C TYR A 434 -18.67 -17.07 36.97
N PHE A 435 -19.04 -16.76 35.73
CA PHE A 435 -20.28 -17.27 35.13
C PHE A 435 -20.18 -18.75 34.78
N GLY A 436 -19.06 -19.19 34.21
CA GLY A 436 -18.83 -20.60 33.94
C GLY A 436 -18.75 -21.44 35.22
N GLY A 437 -18.16 -20.89 36.29
CA GLY A 437 -18.17 -21.52 37.61
C GLY A 437 -19.58 -21.66 38.19
N GLN A 438 -20.43 -20.64 38.06
CA GLN A 438 -21.85 -20.71 38.46
C GLN A 438 -22.60 -21.80 37.69
N GLU A 439 -22.40 -21.90 36.37
CA GLU A 439 -23.02 -22.95 35.55
C GLU A 439 -22.58 -24.36 35.97
N VAL A 440 -21.30 -24.53 36.33
CA VAL A 440 -20.78 -25.80 36.89
C VAL A 440 -21.42 -26.12 38.24
N LEU A 441 -21.51 -25.15 39.15
CA LEU A 441 -22.16 -25.34 40.46
C LEU A 441 -23.66 -25.67 40.31
N SER A 442 -24.32 -25.12 39.30
CA SER A 442 -25.73 -25.40 38.97
C SER A 442 -25.94 -26.73 38.22
N LYS A 443 -24.87 -27.51 37.95
CA LYS A 443 -24.86 -28.75 37.16
C LYS A 443 -25.35 -28.58 35.71
N GLN A 444 -25.33 -27.37 35.17
CA GLN A 444 -25.65 -27.11 33.75
C GLN A 444 -24.46 -27.35 32.83
N LEU A 445 -23.24 -27.26 33.37
CA LEU A 445 -21.99 -27.40 32.64
C LEU A 445 -21.02 -28.32 33.42
N SER A 446 -20.23 -29.13 32.73
CA SER A 446 -19.22 -29.98 33.37
C SER A 446 -17.91 -29.23 33.63
N LEU A 447 -17.14 -29.62 34.64
CA LEU A 447 -15.85 -28.99 34.94
C LEU A 447 -14.88 -29.07 33.75
N GLY A 448 -14.87 -30.19 33.03
CA GLY A 448 -14.07 -30.35 31.81
C GLY A 448 -14.51 -29.41 30.69
N THR A 449 -15.80 -29.14 30.55
CA THR A 449 -16.33 -28.14 29.60
C THR A 449 -15.81 -26.75 29.94
N LEU A 450 -15.79 -26.36 31.22
CA LEU A 450 -15.24 -25.07 31.65
C LEU A 450 -13.74 -24.94 31.34
N MET A 451 -12.97 -26.01 31.60
CA MET A 451 -11.53 -26.01 31.31
C MET A 451 -11.24 -25.94 29.81
N ALA A 452 -12.00 -26.64 28.97
CA ALA A 452 -11.90 -26.51 27.53
C ALA A 452 -12.28 -25.09 27.05
N PHE A 453 -13.32 -24.48 27.61
CA PHE A 453 -13.68 -23.08 27.36
C PHE A 453 -12.52 -22.13 27.69
N TYR A 454 -11.88 -22.33 28.84
CA TYR A 454 -10.74 -21.53 29.26
C TYR A 454 -9.57 -21.66 28.28
N SER A 455 -9.25 -22.87 27.81
CA SER A 455 -8.21 -23.08 26.79
C SER A 455 -8.55 -22.42 25.46
N TYR A 456 -9.78 -22.61 24.95
CA TYR A 456 -10.22 -22.01 23.69
C TYR A 456 -10.27 -20.49 23.74
N MET A 457 -10.64 -19.90 24.87
CA MET A 457 -10.61 -18.45 25.07
C MET A 457 -9.20 -17.89 24.87
N TRP A 458 -8.17 -18.52 25.45
CA TRP A 458 -6.78 -18.12 25.23
C TRP A 458 -6.33 -18.24 23.77
N MET A 459 -6.81 -19.27 23.06
CA MET A 459 -6.56 -19.42 21.62
C MET A 459 -7.22 -18.33 20.77
N VAL A 460 -8.38 -17.79 21.18
CA VAL A 460 -9.01 -16.63 20.51
C VAL A 460 -8.27 -15.32 20.84
N TYR A 461 -7.81 -15.17 22.07
CA TYR A 461 -7.11 -13.95 22.50
C TYR A 461 -5.68 -13.86 21.98
N GLY A 462 -4.98 -14.98 21.77
CA GLY A 462 -3.60 -15.00 21.27
C GLY A 462 -3.40 -14.21 19.97
N PRO A 463 -4.17 -14.47 18.90
CA PRO A 463 -4.09 -13.70 17.65
C PRO A 463 -4.47 -12.21 17.79
N LEU A 464 -5.21 -11.83 18.84
CA LEU A 464 -5.55 -10.43 19.10
C LEU A 464 -4.42 -9.67 19.82
N GLU A 465 -3.48 -10.39 20.45
CA GLU A 465 -2.29 -9.84 21.11
C GLU A 465 -1.09 -9.67 20.17
N TRP A 466 -1.24 -9.97 18.88
CA TRP A 466 -0.23 -9.76 17.82
C TRP A 466 -0.68 -8.70 16.82
#